data_AF-A0A7J8W9S7-F1
#
_entry.id   AF-A0A7J8W9S7-F1
#
_cell.length_a   1.000
_cell.length_b   1.000
_cell.length_c   1.000
_cell.angle_alpha   90.00
_cell.angle_beta   90.00
_cell.angle_gamma   90.00
#
_symmetry.space_group_name_H-M   'P 1'
#
loop_
_entity.id
_entity.type
_entity.pdbx_description
1 polymer ?
#
loop_
_entity_poly.entity_id
_entity_poly.type
_entity_poly.pdbx_seq_one_letter_code
_entity_poly.pdbx_strand_id
1 'polypeptide(L)'
;MHGVLRLIITLYGEDVVDCEPILATMFTEAITVNGPKQLGNIQVPKKASYIRVIMLELSRIVSHLLWLGPFMADIVEGIGVIGGKEAINWGLSGPMLRAFGIKWDLQKVDQYECYDEFDWEIQWQKKGDLLVHYFVRISGMMESIKIIQQALEGIPSGRYENLEI
;
A
#
# COMPACT_ATOMS: atom_id res chain seq x y z
N MET A 1 7.33 -18.38 1.94
CA MET A 1 7.62 -17.72 3.24
C MET A 1 8.85 -16.81 3.03
N HIS A 2 8.69 -15.48 3.00
CA HIS A 2 9.73 -14.51 2.60
C HIS A 2 10.49 -13.90 3.82
N GLY A 3 10.70 -14.73 4.85
CA GLY A 3 11.27 -14.34 6.14
C GLY A 3 11.11 -15.49 7.15
N VAL A 4 11.36 -15.21 8.42
CA VAL A 4 11.14 -16.19 9.50
C VAL A 4 9.77 -15.94 10.10
N LEU A 5 8.86 -16.88 9.90
CA LEU A 5 7.53 -16.89 10.53
C LEU A 5 7.37 -18.22 11.25
N ARG A 6 7.03 -18.16 12.53
CA ARG A 6 6.61 -19.34 13.29
C ARG A 6 5.09 -19.34 13.37
N LEU A 7 4.48 -20.41 12.88
CA LEU A 7 3.06 -20.68 12.99
C LEU A 7 2.87 -21.87 13.91
N ILE A 8 2.06 -21.69 14.95
CA ILE A 8 1.54 -22.80 15.74
C ILE A 8 0.11 -23.04 15.25
N ILE A 9 -0.14 -24.22 14.70
CA ILE A 9 -1.42 -24.56 14.07
C ILE A 9 -2.04 -25.75 14.78
N THR A 10 -3.31 -25.64 15.17
CA THR A 10 -4.11 -26.75 15.69
C THR A 10 -5.02 -27.27 14.57
N LEU A 11 -4.97 -28.57 14.31
CA LEU A 11 -5.71 -29.22 13.22
C LEU A 11 -6.76 -30.20 13.75
N TYR A 12 -7.87 -30.32 13.01
CA TYR A 12 -8.82 -31.42 13.12
C TYR A 12 -8.98 -32.09 11.76
N GLY A 13 -8.27 -33.20 11.54
CA GLY A 13 -8.15 -33.79 10.20
C GLY A 13 -7.37 -32.85 9.27
N GLU A 14 -8.00 -32.44 8.18
CA GLU A 14 -7.44 -31.48 7.20
C GLU A 14 -7.81 -30.02 7.54
N ASP A 15 -8.71 -29.81 8.50
CA ASP A 15 -9.21 -28.48 8.84
C ASP A 15 -8.30 -27.79 9.87
N VAL A 16 -7.99 -26.52 9.63
CA VAL A 16 -7.31 -25.64 10.59
C VAL A 16 -8.33 -25.11 11.58
N VAL A 17 -8.14 -25.42 12.86
CA VAL A 17 -9.03 -24.99 13.95
C VAL A 17 -8.50 -23.74 14.65
N ASP A 18 -7.17 -23.61 14.74
CA ASP A 18 -6.52 -22.45 15.37
C ASP A 18 -5.14 -22.19 14.78
N CYS A 19 -4.71 -20.92 14.77
CA CYS A 19 -3.44 -20.48 14.20
C CYS A 19 -2.89 -19.26 14.96
N GLU A 20 -1.73 -19.43 15.60
CA GLU A 20 -1.03 -18.36 16.32
C GLU A 20 0.25 -17.95 15.56
N PRO A 21 0.28 -16.75 14.95
CA PRO A 21 1.47 -16.23 14.28
C PRO A 21 2.33 -15.34 15.20
N ILE A 22 3.66 -15.45 15.08
CA ILE A 22 4.63 -14.53 15.73
C ILE A 22 5.29 -13.68 14.65
N LEU A 23 5.02 -12.37 14.64
CA LEU A 23 5.43 -11.43 13.58
C LEU A 23 6.36 -10.31 14.05
N ALA A 24 7.17 -9.83 13.11
CA ALA A 24 7.85 -8.53 13.14
C ALA A 24 7.67 -7.85 11.77
N THR A 25 7.49 -6.53 11.74
CA THR A 25 7.15 -5.76 10.53
C THR A 25 8.16 -4.64 10.31
N MET A 26 8.57 -4.38 9.05
CA MET A 26 9.34 -3.20 8.66
C MET A 26 8.80 -2.61 7.35
N PHE A 27 8.57 -1.28 7.35
CA PHE A 27 8.87 -0.36 6.25
C PHE A 27 8.55 1.07 6.73
N THR A 28 9.56 1.90 7.02
CA THR A 28 9.31 3.29 7.48
C THR A 28 10.46 4.23 7.12
N GLU A 29 10.58 4.64 5.86
CA GLU A 29 11.38 5.84 5.53
C GLU A 29 10.49 7.05 5.28
N ALA A 30 9.42 6.91 4.49
CA ALA A 30 8.49 8.02 4.21
C ALA A 30 7.77 8.53 5.48
N ILE A 31 7.34 7.63 6.36
CA ILE A 31 6.72 7.97 7.65
C ILE A 31 7.72 8.70 8.55
N THR A 32 8.98 8.28 8.53
CA THR A 32 10.07 8.85 9.33
C THR A 32 10.42 10.28 8.91
N VAL A 33 10.19 10.66 7.64
CA VAL A 33 10.40 12.03 7.15
C VAL A 33 9.15 12.90 7.32
N ASN A 34 7.96 12.34 7.10
CA ASN A 34 6.71 13.11 7.18
C ASN A 34 6.35 13.52 8.61
N GLY A 35 6.64 12.68 9.60
CA GLY A 35 6.41 13.01 11.02
C GLY A 35 7.14 14.29 11.46
N PRO A 36 8.48 14.35 11.34
CA PRO A 36 9.25 15.55 11.66
C PRO A 36 8.89 16.77 10.81
N LYS A 37 8.57 16.59 9.51
CA LYS A 37 8.11 17.68 8.63
C LYS A 37 6.87 18.37 9.20
N GLN A 38 5.89 17.58 9.63
CA GLN A 38 4.62 18.09 10.16
C GLN A 38 4.82 18.76 11.53
N LEU A 39 5.69 18.20 12.38
CA LEU A 39 6.05 18.80 13.67
C LEU A 39 6.81 20.13 13.51
N GLY A 40 7.72 20.20 12.53
CA GLY A 40 8.56 21.37 12.27
C GLY A 40 7.92 22.43 11.36
N ASN A 41 6.69 22.21 10.86
CA ASN A 41 6.04 23.06 9.86
C ASN A 41 6.91 23.36 8.62
N ILE A 42 7.74 22.39 8.21
CA ILE A 42 8.71 22.57 7.13
C ILE A 42 8.00 22.42 5.78
N GLN A 43 7.98 23.50 5.00
CA GLN A 43 7.47 23.46 3.62
C GLN A 43 8.49 22.79 2.72
N VAL A 44 8.07 21.78 1.96
CA VAL A 44 8.96 21.05 1.06
C VAL A 44 8.86 21.63 -0.35
N PRO A 45 9.97 21.83 -1.07
CA PRO A 45 9.92 22.28 -2.46
C PRO A 45 9.06 21.36 -3.33
N LYS A 46 8.23 21.94 -4.21
CA LYS A 46 7.34 21.17 -5.08
C LYS A 46 8.08 20.10 -5.91
N LYS A 47 9.25 20.44 -6.45
CA LYS A 47 10.08 19.48 -7.20
C LYS A 47 10.48 18.26 -6.35
N ALA A 48 10.80 18.47 -5.07
CA ALA A 48 11.11 17.37 -4.17
C ALA A 48 9.89 16.50 -3.87
N SER A 49 8.72 17.12 -3.69
CA SER A 49 7.44 16.40 -3.53
C SER A 49 7.17 15.47 -4.72
N TYR A 50 7.32 15.97 -5.95
CA TYR A 50 7.15 15.17 -7.18
C TYR A 50 8.14 13.99 -7.26
N ILE A 51 9.42 14.24 -6.97
CA ILE A 51 10.44 13.18 -6.95
C ILE A 51 10.09 12.11 -5.91
N ARG A 52 9.64 12.52 -4.71
CA ARG A 52 9.21 11.59 -3.66
C ARG A 52 8.01 10.77 -4.10
N VAL A 53 7.01 11.37 -4.72
CA VAL A 53 5.85 10.63 -5.27
C VAL A 53 6.30 9.59 -6.28
N ILE A 54 7.19 9.93 -7.23
CA ILE A 54 7.72 8.96 -8.20
C ILE A 54 8.41 7.78 -7.48
N MET A 55 9.27 8.07 -6.50
CA MET A 55 9.99 7.03 -5.74
C MET A 55 9.07 6.16 -4.89
N LEU A 56 8.02 6.75 -4.31
CA LEU A 56 6.99 6.05 -3.53
C LEU A 56 6.19 5.11 -4.43
N GLU A 57 5.77 5.56 -5.61
CA GLU A 57 5.01 4.75 -6.55
C GLU A 57 5.87 3.63 -7.18
N LEU A 58 7.15 3.88 -7.45
CA LEU A 58 8.09 2.83 -7.85
C LEU A 58 8.28 1.79 -6.75
N SER A 59 8.46 2.23 -5.50
CA SER A 59 8.61 1.35 -4.34
C SER A 59 7.35 0.51 -4.12
N ARG A 60 6.16 1.08 -4.34
CA ARG A 60 4.88 0.37 -4.31
C ARG A 60 4.80 -0.71 -5.40
N ILE A 61 5.22 -0.41 -6.63
CA ILE A 61 5.29 -1.42 -7.72
C ILE A 61 6.24 -2.55 -7.32
N VAL A 62 7.44 -2.24 -6.83
CA VAL A 62 8.41 -3.25 -6.37
C VAL A 62 7.84 -4.11 -5.25
N SER A 63 7.17 -3.50 -4.26
CA SER A 63 6.53 -4.23 -3.16
C SER A 63 5.45 -5.19 -3.65
N HIS A 64 4.61 -4.76 -4.60
CA HIS A 64 3.58 -5.63 -5.18
C HIS A 64 4.18 -6.75 -6.03
N LEU A 65 5.24 -6.50 -6.80
CA LEU A 65 5.96 -7.54 -7.54
C LEU A 65 6.63 -8.56 -6.61
N LEU A 66 7.22 -8.10 -5.50
CA LEU A 66 7.80 -8.96 -4.47
C LEU A 66 6.73 -9.83 -3.81
N TRP A 67 5.53 -9.28 -3.61
CA TRP A 67 4.38 -10.05 -3.12
C TRP A 67 3.92 -11.07 -4.17
N LEU A 68 3.85 -10.70 -5.46
CA LEU A 68 3.39 -11.62 -6.51
C LEU A 68 4.24 -12.89 -6.61
N GLY A 69 5.58 -12.77 -6.57
CA GLY A 69 6.49 -13.91 -6.75
C GLY A 69 6.14 -15.16 -5.91
N PRO A 70 6.21 -15.08 -4.57
CA PRO A 70 5.99 -16.23 -3.69
C PRO A 70 4.53 -16.64 -3.54
N PHE A 71 3.56 -15.77 -3.79
CA PHE A 71 2.14 -16.03 -3.51
C PHE A 71 1.32 -16.38 -4.75
N MET A 72 1.89 -16.30 -5.96
CA MET A 72 1.15 -16.54 -7.21
C MET A 72 0.54 -17.93 -7.30
N ALA A 73 1.21 -18.96 -6.77
CA ALA A 73 0.72 -20.34 -6.77
C ALA A 73 -0.46 -20.56 -5.80
N ASP A 74 -0.60 -19.69 -4.80
CA ASP A 74 -1.61 -19.79 -3.74
C ASP A 74 -2.86 -18.95 -4.03
N ILE A 75 -2.92 -18.28 -5.21
CA ILE A 75 -4.07 -17.47 -5.61
C ILE A 75 -5.22 -18.38 -6.00
N VAL A 76 -6.25 -18.40 -5.15
CA VAL A 76 -7.46 -19.21 -5.35
C VAL A 76 -8.72 -18.40 -5.09
N GLU A 77 -9.81 -18.82 -5.73
CA GLU A 77 -11.15 -18.27 -5.50
C GLU A 77 -11.76 -18.86 -4.21
N GLY A 78 -12.50 -18.04 -3.46
CA GLY A 78 -13.30 -18.50 -2.31
C GLY A 78 -12.55 -18.66 -0.98
N ILE A 79 -11.23 -18.51 -0.94
CA ILE A 79 -10.43 -18.56 0.31
C ILE A 79 -10.13 -17.15 0.82
N GLY A 80 -10.13 -16.99 2.15
CA GLY A 80 -9.75 -15.75 2.83
C GLY A 80 -10.84 -14.69 2.90
N VAL A 81 -12.10 -15.07 2.65
CA VAL A 81 -13.23 -14.14 2.65
C VAL A 81 -13.67 -13.81 4.08
N ILE A 82 -13.71 -12.52 4.41
CA ILE A 82 -14.25 -11.99 5.67
C ILE A 82 -15.25 -10.85 5.41
N GLY A 83 -15.99 -10.44 6.43
CA GLY A 83 -16.90 -9.31 6.33
C GLY A 83 -16.18 -7.95 6.29
N GLY A 84 -16.72 -6.96 5.55
CA GLY A 84 -16.12 -5.61 5.53
C GLY A 84 -16.08 -4.92 6.91
N LYS A 85 -17.06 -5.18 7.78
CA LYS A 85 -17.05 -4.70 9.18
C LYS A 85 -15.96 -5.37 10.01
N GLU A 86 -15.76 -6.67 9.79
CA GLU A 86 -14.74 -7.46 10.47
C GLU A 86 -13.33 -7.00 10.06
N ALA A 87 -13.12 -6.74 8.77
CA ALA A 87 -11.89 -6.16 8.24
C ALA A 87 -11.52 -4.83 8.94
N ILE A 88 -12.50 -3.96 9.19
CA ILE A 88 -12.31 -2.72 9.93
C ILE A 88 -12.00 -3.00 11.41
N ASN A 89 -12.77 -3.88 12.05
CA ASN A 89 -12.59 -4.21 13.47
C ASN A 89 -11.22 -4.85 13.75
N TRP A 90 -10.67 -5.60 12.80
CA TRP A 90 -9.34 -6.20 12.89
C TRP A 90 -8.21 -5.23 12.54
N GLY A 91 -8.53 -3.99 12.18
CA GLY A 91 -7.53 -2.98 11.83
C GLY A 91 -6.78 -3.30 10.53
N LEU A 92 -7.39 -4.05 9.61
CA LEU A 92 -6.80 -4.25 8.28
C LEU A 92 -6.66 -2.88 7.59
N SER A 93 -5.71 -2.77 6.65
CA SER A 93 -5.46 -1.51 5.93
C SER A 93 -5.04 -1.73 4.48
N GLY A 94 -4.96 -0.64 3.72
CA GLY A 94 -4.43 -0.62 2.36
C GLY A 94 -5.16 -1.59 1.41
N PRO A 95 -4.44 -2.43 0.65
CA PRO A 95 -5.05 -3.33 -0.33
C PRO A 95 -5.95 -4.40 0.31
N MET A 96 -5.81 -4.68 1.61
CA MET A 96 -6.68 -5.63 2.30
C MET A 96 -8.10 -5.05 2.48
N LEU A 97 -8.23 -3.84 3.04
CA LEU A 97 -9.54 -3.18 3.18
C LEU A 97 -10.23 -2.97 1.83
N ARG A 98 -9.46 -2.56 0.81
CA ARG A 98 -10.00 -2.25 -0.52
C ARG A 98 -10.54 -3.49 -1.23
N ALA A 99 -10.09 -4.70 -0.88
CA ALA A 99 -10.65 -5.95 -1.40
C ALA A 99 -12.02 -6.31 -0.80
N PHE A 100 -12.36 -5.75 0.37
CA PHE A 100 -13.61 -5.99 1.11
C PHE A 100 -14.64 -4.86 0.95
N GLY A 101 -14.53 -4.07 -0.11
CA GLY A 101 -15.53 -3.06 -0.48
C GLY A 101 -15.34 -1.71 0.21
N ILE A 102 -14.25 -1.51 0.95
CA ILE A 102 -13.98 -0.26 1.66
C ILE A 102 -13.11 0.66 0.80
N LYS A 103 -13.73 1.67 0.17
CA LYS A 103 -13.02 2.68 -0.65
C LYS A 103 -12.30 3.68 0.26
N TRP A 104 -11.21 3.23 0.89
CA TRP A 104 -10.38 4.04 1.79
C TRP A 104 -8.91 3.96 1.39
N ASP A 105 -8.26 5.11 1.26
CA ASP A 105 -6.84 5.24 0.94
C ASP A 105 -6.27 6.51 1.57
N LEU A 106 -5.16 6.38 2.29
CA LEU A 106 -4.52 7.48 3.01
C LEU A 106 -4.06 8.60 2.07
N GLN A 107 -3.67 8.26 0.83
CA GLN A 107 -3.18 9.22 -0.17
C GLN A 107 -4.29 10.21 -0.60
N LYS A 108 -5.57 9.83 -0.52
CA LYS A 108 -6.70 10.73 -0.77
C LYS A 108 -7.23 11.41 0.49
N VAL A 109 -7.08 10.78 1.66
CA VAL A 109 -7.64 11.28 2.94
C VAL A 109 -6.73 12.33 3.57
N ASP A 110 -5.45 12.01 3.74
CA ASP A 110 -4.46 12.87 4.40
C ASP A 110 -3.69 13.73 3.40
N GLN A 111 -3.74 13.36 2.11
CA GLN A 111 -3.14 14.10 0.99
C GLN A 111 -1.68 14.50 1.25
N TYR A 112 -0.88 13.59 1.82
CA TYR A 112 0.53 13.85 2.04
C TYR A 112 1.28 13.97 0.69
N GLU A 113 2.39 14.71 0.65
CA GLU A 113 3.08 15.10 -0.60
C GLU A 113 2.21 15.95 -1.54
N CYS A 114 2.08 15.56 -2.82
CA CYS A 114 1.34 16.27 -3.86
C CYS A 114 0.43 15.30 -4.63
N TYR A 115 -0.15 14.31 -3.95
CA TYR A 115 -1.05 13.31 -4.56
C TYR A 115 -2.37 13.90 -5.08
N ASP A 116 -2.72 15.09 -4.61
CA ASP A 116 -3.87 15.90 -5.02
C ASP A 116 -3.69 16.55 -6.39
N GLU A 117 -2.46 16.72 -6.87
CA GLU A 117 -2.15 17.29 -8.20
C GLU A 117 -2.32 16.26 -9.34
N PHE A 118 -2.61 14.98 -9.03
CA PHE A 118 -2.71 13.89 -10.02
C PHE A 118 -4.13 13.32 -10.13
N ASP A 119 -4.52 12.95 -11.36
CA ASP A 119 -5.77 12.24 -11.63
C ASP A 119 -5.58 10.73 -11.52
N TRP A 120 -6.18 10.13 -10.49
CA TRP A 120 -6.10 8.70 -10.21
C TRP A 120 -7.26 8.25 -9.33
N GLU A 121 -7.62 6.97 -9.44
CA GLU A 121 -8.75 6.38 -8.72
C GLU A 121 -8.32 5.29 -7.73
N ILE A 122 -9.00 5.26 -6.59
CA ILE A 122 -8.82 4.19 -5.60
C ILE A 122 -9.35 2.89 -6.21
N GLN A 123 -8.47 1.89 -6.35
CA GLN A 123 -8.83 0.56 -6.83
C GLN A 123 -9.39 -0.27 -5.67
N TRP A 124 -10.62 -0.78 -5.82
CA TRP A 124 -11.35 -1.53 -4.81
C TRP A 124 -12.26 -2.58 -5.45
N GLN A 125 -12.65 -3.56 -4.65
CA GLN A 125 -13.50 -4.68 -5.01
C GLN A 125 -14.33 -5.12 -3.79
N LYS A 126 -15.39 -5.93 -3.97
CA LYS A 126 -16.30 -6.30 -2.86
C LYS A 126 -16.20 -7.76 -2.41
N LYS A 127 -15.62 -8.64 -3.22
CA LYS A 127 -15.70 -10.09 -3.02
C LYS A 127 -14.69 -10.62 -1.98
N GLY A 128 -13.53 -9.98 -1.84
CA GLY A 128 -12.62 -10.21 -0.72
C GLY A 128 -11.88 -11.56 -0.69
N ASP A 129 -11.94 -12.36 -1.75
CA ASP A 129 -11.12 -13.57 -1.85
C ASP A 129 -9.68 -13.26 -2.27
N LEU A 130 -8.78 -14.24 -2.15
CA LEU A 130 -7.36 -14.09 -2.54
C LEU A 130 -7.19 -13.61 -3.99
N LEU A 131 -8.05 -14.05 -4.90
CA LEU A 131 -8.05 -13.59 -6.29
C LEU A 131 -8.37 -12.09 -6.40
N VAL A 132 -9.31 -11.59 -5.62
CA VAL A 132 -9.63 -10.15 -5.54
C VAL A 132 -8.46 -9.36 -4.98
N HIS A 133 -7.79 -9.88 -3.94
CA HIS A 133 -6.59 -9.27 -3.38
C HIS A 133 -5.46 -9.15 -4.41
N TYR A 134 -5.35 -10.11 -5.33
CA TYR A 134 -4.46 -10.02 -6.49
C TYR A 134 -4.87 -8.89 -7.43
N PHE A 135 -6.14 -8.86 -7.87
CA PHE A 135 -6.61 -7.84 -8.82
C PHE A 135 -6.47 -6.42 -8.27
N VAL A 136 -6.81 -6.18 -7.00
CA VAL A 136 -6.65 -4.86 -6.37
C VAL A 136 -5.19 -4.39 -6.39
N ARG A 137 -4.23 -5.31 -6.25
CA ARG A 137 -2.78 -4.98 -6.33
C ARG A 137 -2.35 -4.71 -7.76
N ILE A 138 -2.77 -5.53 -8.74
CA ILE A 138 -2.47 -5.30 -10.16
C ILE A 138 -3.04 -3.95 -10.62
N SER A 139 -4.33 -3.72 -10.43
CA SER A 139 -4.96 -2.43 -10.75
C SER A 139 -4.29 -1.29 -9.99
N GLY A 140 -3.90 -1.53 -8.73
CA GLY A 140 -3.16 -0.58 -7.91
C GLY A 140 -1.78 -0.20 -8.47
N MET A 141 -1.09 -1.11 -9.18
CA MET A 141 0.16 -0.80 -9.90
C MET A 141 -0.10 -0.04 -11.20
N MET A 142 -1.21 -0.31 -11.89
CA MET A 142 -1.59 0.43 -13.09
C MET A 142 -1.84 1.91 -12.76
N GLU A 143 -2.51 2.20 -11.66
CA GLU A 143 -2.67 3.56 -11.16
C GLU A 143 -1.34 4.19 -10.74
N SER A 144 -0.43 3.43 -10.13
CA SER A 144 0.93 3.91 -9.82
C SER A 144 1.68 4.34 -11.10
N ILE A 145 1.58 3.56 -12.18
CA ILE A 145 2.16 3.92 -13.48
C ILE A 145 1.53 5.21 -14.01
N LYS A 146 0.20 5.35 -13.92
CA LYS A 146 -0.54 6.56 -14.33
C LYS A 146 -0.07 7.80 -13.55
N ILE A 147 0.15 7.67 -12.25
CA ILE A 147 0.66 8.75 -11.40
C ILE A 147 2.10 9.10 -11.79
N ILE A 148 2.97 8.10 -11.98
CA ILE A 148 4.37 8.33 -12.39
C ILE A 148 4.43 9.08 -13.72
N GLN A 149 3.61 8.70 -14.71
CA GLN A 149 3.55 9.37 -16.00
C GLN A 149 3.17 10.84 -15.86
N GLN A 150 2.09 11.13 -15.11
CA GLN A 150 1.67 12.51 -14.84
C GLN A 150 2.74 13.31 -14.07
N ALA A 151 3.42 12.67 -13.11
CA ALA A 151 4.49 13.32 -12.35
C ALA A 151 5.72 13.64 -13.22
N LEU A 152 6.08 12.76 -14.17
CA LEU A 152 7.17 13.00 -15.11
C LEU A 152 6.85 14.13 -16.09
N GLU A 153 5.60 14.23 -16.56
CA GLU A 153 5.14 15.30 -17.44
C GLU A 153 5.01 16.64 -16.72
N GLY A 154 4.56 16.62 -15.46
CA GLY A 154 4.26 17.80 -14.66
C GLY A 154 5.37 18.27 -13.73
N ILE A 155 6.56 17.65 -13.75
CA ILE A 155 7.62 17.96 -12.78
C ILE A 155 8.06 19.43 -12.89
N PRO A 156 7.92 20.23 -11.82
CA PRO A 156 8.28 21.65 -11.90
C PRO A 156 9.80 21.83 -11.93
N SER A 157 10.24 22.87 -12.64
CA SER A 157 11.61 23.36 -12.55
C SER A 157 11.85 24.01 -11.18
N GLY A 158 13.10 24.01 -10.71
CA GLY A 158 13.46 24.55 -9.40
C GLY A 158 14.43 23.67 -8.61
N ARG A 159 14.67 24.07 -7.36
CA ARG A 159 15.52 23.35 -6.41
C ARG A 159 14.73 22.23 -5.73
N TYR A 160 15.42 21.17 -5.36
CA TYR A 160 14.86 20.02 -4.63
C TYR A 160 15.14 20.11 -3.11
N GLU A 161 15.90 21.10 -2.67
CA GLU A 161 16.32 21.30 -1.29
C GLU A 161 15.95 22.71 -0.83
N ASN A 162 15.60 22.84 0.45
CA ASN A 162 15.55 24.12 1.14
C ASN A 162 16.97 24.41 1.61
N LEU A 163 17.72 25.22 0.88
CA LEU A 163 18.99 25.71 1.41
C LEU A 163 18.69 26.73 2.49
N GLU A 164 19.28 26.53 3.66
CA GLU A 164 19.43 27.59 4.65
C GLU A 164 20.21 28.74 3.97
N ILE A 165 19.61 29.93 3.94
CA ILE A 165 20.36 31.18 3.89
C ILE A 165 20.45 31.66 5.32
#